data_AF-A0A520UHH5-F1
#
_entry.id   AF-A0A520UHH5-F1
#
_cell.length_a   1.000
_cell.length_b   1.000
_cell.length_c   1.000
_cell.angle_alpha   90.00
_cell.angle_beta   90.00
_cell.angle_gamma   90.00
#
_symmetry.space_group_name_H-M   'P 1'
#
loop_
_entity.id
_entity.type
_entity.pdbx_description
1 polymer ?
#
loop_
_entity_poly.entity_id
_entity_poly.type
_entity_poly.pdbx_seq_one_letter_code
_entity_poly.pdbx_strand_id
1 'polypeptide(L)'
;YTAVDLAWLKNVLNTYSDLSTLVTTKVEITNEASATGLFLRTEIKGMENWDVSNWTSMYGLFDSDKPVKSDLSYWDVSNVEDFRLAMQLENINPNINNWDVSKATNMSGFFSTSSGNKYIEGIDLSGWDVSKVTNCNDFFGSITNWPESKKPNFINCNPD
;
A
#
# COMPACT_ATOMS: atom_id res chain seq x y z
N TYR A 1 -15.39 -18.51 8.44
CA TYR A 1 -14.10 -18.11 7.85
C TYR A 1 -13.82 -19.04 6.68
N THR A 2 -13.88 -18.53 5.46
CA THR A 2 -13.57 -19.29 4.23
C THR A 2 -12.24 -18.78 3.70
N ALA A 3 -11.29 -19.68 3.45
CA ALA A 3 -10.04 -19.34 2.77
C ALA A 3 -10.33 -19.08 1.29
N VAL A 4 -9.98 -17.90 0.79
CA VAL A 4 -10.32 -17.43 -0.56
C VAL A 4 -9.06 -17.23 -1.39
N ASP A 5 -9.13 -17.52 -2.68
CA ASP A 5 -8.09 -17.19 -3.64
C ASP A 5 -8.33 -15.81 -4.27
N LEU A 6 -7.37 -15.35 -5.08
CA LEU A 6 -7.46 -14.05 -5.77
C LEU A 6 -8.67 -13.96 -6.71
N ALA A 7 -9.03 -15.05 -7.40
CA ALA A 7 -10.14 -15.03 -8.35
C ALA A 7 -11.48 -14.84 -7.64
N TRP A 8 -11.67 -15.54 -6.52
CA TRP A 8 -12.83 -15.38 -5.66
C TRP A 8 -12.88 -13.98 -5.05
N LEU A 9 -11.74 -13.50 -4.53
CA LEU A 9 -11.65 -12.15 -3.97
C LEU A 9 -12.06 -11.08 -4.97
N LYS A 10 -11.55 -11.13 -6.22
CA LYS A 10 -11.94 -10.21 -7.31
C LYS A 10 -13.44 -10.22 -7.60
N ASN A 11 -14.09 -11.37 -7.50
CA ASN A 11 -15.53 -11.49 -7.74
C ASN A 11 -16.35 -10.81 -6.64
N VAL A 12 -15.95 -10.95 -5.38
CA VAL A 12 -16.72 -10.43 -4.25
C VAL A 12 -16.48 -8.95 -3.97
N LEU A 13 -15.31 -8.41 -4.34
CA LEU A 13 -14.96 -6.99 -4.12
C LEU A 13 -15.90 -6.01 -4.82
N ASN A 14 -16.58 -6.46 -5.88
CA ASN A 14 -17.57 -5.65 -6.59
C ASN A 14 -19.00 -5.79 -6.03
N THR A 15 -19.20 -6.70 -5.08
CA THR A 15 -20.53 -7.12 -4.61
C THR A 15 -20.74 -6.79 -3.13
N TYR A 16 -19.70 -6.92 -2.31
CA TYR A 16 -19.78 -6.77 -0.85
C TYR A 16 -18.81 -5.71 -0.34
N SER A 17 -19.27 -4.90 0.62
CA SER A 17 -18.45 -3.89 1.30
C SER A 17 -17.89 -4.35 2.66
N ASP A 18 -18.49 -5.38 3.27
CA ASP A 18 -18.00 -5.99 4.51
C ASP A 18 -17.40 -7.37 4.21
N LEU A 19 -16.08 -7.45 4.30
CA LEU A 19 -15.28 -8.64 4.03
C LEU A 19 -14.52 -9.11 5.28
N SER A 20 -14.98 -8.72 6.47
CA SER A 20 -14.36 -9.06 7.77
C SER A 20 -14.34 -10.55 8.11
N THR A 21 -15.07 -11.38 7.36
CA THR A 21 -15.13 -12.83 7.57
C THR A 21 -14.25 -13.65 6.62
N LEU A 22 -13.56 -12.97 5.69
CA LEU A 22 -12.67 -13.62 4.74
C LEU A 22 -11.36 -14.04 5.39
N VAL A 23 -10.79 -15.14 4.89
CA VAL A 23 -9.41 -15.55 5.17
C VAL A 23 -8.62 -15.47 3.88
N THR A 24 -7.72 -14.51 3.78
CA THR A 24 -6.97 -14.20 2.54
C THR A 24 -5.62 -14.89 2.45
N THR A 25 -5.35 -15.89 3.29
CA THR A 25 -4.07 -16.62 3.34
C THR A 25 -3.68 -17.29 2.01
N LYS A 26 -4.63 -17.47 1.08
CA LYS A 26 -4.42 -18.02 -0.27
C LYS A 26 -4.46 -16.97 -1.40
N VAL A 27 -4.63 -15.70 -1.06
CA VAL A 27 -4.58 -14.60 -2.03
C VAL A 27 -3.11 -14.28 -2.27
N GLU A 28 -2.69 -14.34 -3.52
CA GLU A 28 -1.33 -14.00 -3.93
C GLU A 28 -1.38 -12.82 -4.91
N ILE A 29 -0.67 -11.75 -4.58
CA ILE A 29 -0.41 -10.63 -5.48
C ILE A 29 1.07 -10.64 -5.81
N THR A 30 1.40 -11.06 -7.04
CA THR A 30 2.79 -11.31 -7.46
C THR A 30 3.28 -10.31 -8.51
N ASN A 31 2.38 -9.52 -9.09
CA ASN A 31 2.67 -8.52 -10.12
C ASN A 31 1.49 -7.57 -10.34
N GLU A 32 1.72 -6.53 -11.14
CA GLU A 32 0.72 -5.60 -11.62
C GLU A 32 -0.57 -6.28 -12.09
N ALA A 33 -0.51 -7.26 -13.02
CA ALA A 33 -1.72 -7.88 -13.56
C ALA A 33 -2.58 -8.59 -12.49
N SER A 34 -1.96 -9.13 -11.45
CA SER A 34 -2.68 -9.71 -10.31
C SER A 34 -3.33 -8.64 -9.43
N ALA A 35 -2.67 -7.48 -9.24
CA ALA A 35 -3.14 -6.37 -8.41
C ALA A 35 -4.17 -5.46 -9.10
N THR A 36 -4.06 -5.28 -10.43
CA THR A 36 -4.86 -4.31 -11.20
C THR A 36 -6.35 -4.51 -10.95
N GLY A 37 -7.00 -3.43 -10.50
CA GLY A 37 -8.45 -3.40 -10.31
C GLY A 37 -8.96 -4.29 -9.17
N LEU A 38 -8.11 -4.69 -8.21
CA LEU A 38 -8.57 -5.43 -7.04
C LEU A 38 -9.49 -4.53 -6.19
N PHE A 39 -9.01 -3.35 -5.81
CA PHE A 39 -9.76 -2.41 -5.00
C PHE A 39 -10.51 -1.42 -5.87
N LEU A 40 -11.56 -1.82 -6.59
CA LEU A 40 -12.31 -0.91 -7.47
C LEU A 40 -13.43 -0.12 -6.77
N ARG A 41 -13.84 -0.52 -5.56
CA ARG A 41 -14.95 0.07 -4.82
C ARG A 41 -14.52 0.56 -3.44
N THR A 42 -15.12 1.68 -3.03
CA THR A 42 -15.02 2.34 -1.72
C THR A 42 -14.99 1.39 -0.53
N GLU A 43 -14.26 1.82 0.51
CA GLU A 43 -14.20 1.30 1.90
C GLU A 43 -14.60 -0.17 2.08
N ILE A 44 -13.59 -1.03 2.10
CA ILE A 44 -13.76 -2.43 2.46
C ILE A 44 -13.56 -2.55 3.96
N LYS A 45 -14.65 -2.79 4.67
CA LYS A 45 -14.59 -3.14 6.08
C LYS A 45 -14.02 -4.54 6.23
N GLY A 46 -13.07 -4.72 7.15
CA GLY A 46 -12.46 -6.01 7.43
C GLY A 46 -11.10 -6.25 6.76
N MET A 47 -10.67 -5.34 5.88
CA MET A 47 -9.38 -5.42 5.19
C MET A 47 -8.18 -5.33 6.15
N GLU A 48 -8.36 -4.65 7.28
CA GLU A 48 -7.39 -4.56 8.37
C GLU A 48 -6.98 -5.94 8.93
N ASN A 49 -7.80 -6.98 8.72
CA ASN A 49 -7.54 -8.35 9.20
C ASN A 49 -7.05 -9.31 8.11
N TRP A 50 -6.79 -8.81 6.90
CA TRP A 50 -6.33 -9.67 5.80
C TRP A 50 -4.89 -10.12 6.03
N ASP A 51 -4.65 -11.41 5.81
CA ASP A 51 -3.31 -11.95 5.68
C ASP A 51 -2.79 -11.63 4.28
N VAL A 52 -1.75 -10.78 4.23
CA VAL A 52 -1.04 -10.35 3.03
C VAL A 52 0.40 -10.84 3.00
N SER A 53 0.78 -11.72 3.94
CA SER A 53 2.17 -12.17 4.14
C SER A 53 2.76 -12.90 2.92
N ASN A 54 1.93 -13.42 2.02
CA ASN A 54 2.38 -14.11 0.80
C ASN A 54 2.52 -13.16 -0.41
N TRP A 55 2.25 -11.86 -0.27
CA TRP A 55 2.30 -10.94 -1.40
C TRP A 55 3.73 -10.51 -1.68
N THR A 56 4.08 -10.41 -2.97
CA THR A 56 5.37 -9.89 -3.43
C THR A 56 5.23 -8.57 -4.20
N SER A 57 3.99 -8.17 -4.53
CA SER A 57 3.69 -6.90 -5.19
C SER A 57 2.46 -6.24 -4.56
N MET A 58 2.50 -4.92 -4.44
CA MET A 58 1.38 -4.04 -4.11
C MET A 58 1.15 -3.02 -5.22
N TYR A 59 1.57 -3.35 -6.45
CA TYR A 59 1.51 -2.43 -7.59
C TYR A 59 0.10 -1.88 -7.80
N GLY A 60 -0.05 -0.55 -7.76
CA GLY A 60 -1.29 0.14 -8.12
C GLY A 60 -2.49 -0.27 -7.26
N LEU A 61 -2.26 -0.86 -6.09
CA LEU A 61 -3.28 -1.50 -5.29
C LEU A 61 -4.34 -0.49 -4.83
N PHE A 62 -3.88 0.70 -4.45
CA PHE A 62 -4.70 1.83 -4.02
C PHE A 62 -4.61 3.04 -4.98
N ASP A 63 -4.27 2.82 -6.26
CA ASP A 63 -4.05 3.92 -7.21
C ASP A 63 -5.36 4.57 -7.73
N SER A 64 -5.22 5.88 -8.02
CA SER A 64 -6.10 6.75 -8.80
C SER A 64 -7.61 6.68 -8.48
N ASP A 65 -8.03 7.39 -7.43
CA ASP A 65 -9.42 7.69 -6.99
C ASP A 65 -9.94 6.90 -5.79
N LYS A 66 -9.06 6.18 -5.06
CA LYS A 66 -9.47 5.19 -4.06
C LYS A 66 -8.57 5.21 -2.82
N PRO A 67 -8.73 6.24 -1.98
CA PRO A 67 -7.88 6.39 -0.80
C PRO A 67 -8.09 5.26 0.20
N VAL A 68 -7.00 4.87 0.84
CA VAL A 68 -7.03 3.95 1.98
C VAL A 68 -7.75 4.64 3.14
N LYS A 69 -8.76 3.98 3.70
CA LYS A 69 -9.54 4.47 4.85
C LYS A 69 -9.46 3.54 6.06
N SER A 70 -8.64 2.50 5.99
CA SER A 70 -8.48 1.49 7.03
C SER A 70 -7.09 1.57 7.67
N ASP A 71 -7.01 1.13 8.91
CA ASP A 71 -5.74 0.88 9.60
C ASP A 71 -5.07 -0.36 9.01
N LEU A 72 -3.87 -0.21 8.44
CA LEU A 72 -3.09 -1.29 7.83
C LEU A 72 -1.90 -1.72 8.68
N SER A 73 -1.86 -1.36 9.97
CA SER A 73 -0.74 -1.67 10.86
C SER A 73 -0.51 -3.18 11.07
N TYR A 74 -1.53 -4.01 10.83
CA TYR A 74 -1.44 -5.47 10.95
C TYR A 74 -0.99 -6.18 9.67
N TRP A 75 -0.85 -5.45 8.55
CA TRP A 75 -0.39 -6.05 7.30
C TRP A 75 1.10 -6.39 7.38
N ASP A 76 1.41 -7.67 7.23
CA ASP A 76 2.79 -8.14 7.06
C ASP A 76 3.21 -8.01 5.59
N VAL A 77 3.89 -6.90 5.27
CA VAL A 77 4.40 -6.60 3.93
C VAL A 77 5.87 -7.01 3.74
N SER A 78 6.44 -7.78 4.66
CA SER A 78 7.88 -8.12 4.68
C SER A 78 8.36 -8.94 3.47
N ASN A 79 7.43 -9.48 2.67
CA ASN A 79 7.70 -10.20 1.43
C ASN A 79 7.49 -9.36 0.16
N VAL A 80 6.99 -8.13 0.28
CA VAL A 80 6.71 -7.27 -0.87
C VAL A 80 8.00 -6.63 -1.39
N GLU A 81 8.23 -6.78 -2.70
CA GLU A 81 9.39 -6.21 -3.40
C GLU A 81 9.01 -5.00 -4.26
N ASP A 82 7.76 -4.97 -4.76
CA ASP A 82 7.24 -3.95 -5.69
C ASP A 82 6.09 -3.16 -5.06
N PHE A 83 6.36 -1.91 -4.68
CA PHE A 83 5.41 -0.96 -4.08
C PHE A 83 5.07 0.21 -5.01
N ARG A 84 5.24 0.06 -6.32
CA ARG A 84 4.90 1.12 -7.26
C ARG A 84 3.42 1.50 -7.14
N LEU A 85 3.12 2.79 -7.06
CA LEU A 85 1.74 3.29 -6.97
C LEU A 85 0.93 2.61 -5.84
N ALA A 86 1.60 2.17 -4.77
CA ALA A 86 0.99 1.34 -3.76
C ALA A 86 -0.05 2.10 -2.93
N MET A 87 0.10 3.41 -2.75
CA MET A 87 -0.68 4.19 -1.80
C MET A 87 -1.27 5.45 -2.41
N GLN A 88 -2.56 5.67 -2.13
CA GLN A 88 -3.18 6.97 -2.27
C GLN A 88 -3.64 7.49 -0.91
N LEU A 89 -3.13 8.66 -0.55
CA LEU A 89 -3.52 9.38 0.65
C LEU A 89 -4.61 10.40 0.33
N GLU A 90 -5.64 10.46 1.16
CA GLU A 90 -6.64 11.54 1.13
C GLU A 90 -6.61 12.30 2.45
N ASN A 91 -7.19 11.76 3.52
CA ASN A 91 -7.30 12.45 4.81
C ASN A 91 -7.02 11.56 6.04
N ILE A 92 -6.87 10.25 5.86
CA ILE A 92 -6.73 9.29 6.97
C ILE A 92 -5.31 8.74 6.98
N ASN A 93 -4.73 8.62 8.17
CA ASN A 93 -3.45 7.95 8.37
C ASN A 93 -3.66 6.43 8.29
N PRO A 94 -3.04 5.72 7.32
CA PRO A 94 -3.19 4.28 7.17
C PRO A 94 -2.37 3.46 8.19
N ASN A 95 -1.65 4.11 9.11
CA ASN A 95 -0.83 3.48 10.17
C ASN A 95 0.26 2.53 9.64
N ILE A 96 0.96 2.96 8.59
CA ILE A 96 2.00 2.17 7.90
C ILE A 96 3.41 2.34 8.45
N ASN A 97 3.60 3.14 9.50
CA ASN A 97 4.92 3.47 10.04
C ASN A 97 5.74 2.22 10.44
N ASN A 98 5.06 1.15 10.83
CA ASN A 98 5.67 -0.10 11.32
C ASN A 98 5.89 -1.16 10.24
N TRP A 99 5.57 -0.87 8.98
CA TRP A 99 5.79 -1.82 7.88
C TRP A 99 7.27 -2.15 7.72
N ASP A 100 7.60 -3.44 7.64
CA ASP A 100 8.91 -3.91 7.21
C ASP A 100 9.00 -3.86 5.69
N VAL A 101 9.65 -2.82 5.17
CA VAL A 101 9.87 -2.62 3.73
C VAL A 101 11.28 -3.03 3.29
N SER A 102 12.03 -3.78 4.10
CA SER A 102 13.45 -4.11 3.86
C SER A 102 13.71 -4.98 2.62
N LYS A 103 12.67 -5.53 1.98
CA LYS A 103 12.74 -6.22 0.69
C LYS A 103 12.35 -5.37 -0.51
N ALA A 104 11.82 -4.17 -0.30
CA ALA A 104 11.42 -3.29 -1.37
C ALA A 104 12.60 -2.97 -2.29
N THR A 105 12.40 -3.16 -3.59
CA THR A 105 13.38 -2.77 -4.63
C THR A 105 12.86 -1.63 -5.48
N ASN A 106 11.53 -1.49 -5.60
CA ASN A 106 10.87 -0.44 -6.35
C ASN A 106 9.72 0.16 -5.54
N MET A 107 9.79 1.48 -5.31
CA MET A 107 8.78 2.28 -4.62
C MET A 107 8.40 3.52 -5.43
N SER A 108 8.57 3.50 -6.76
CA SER A 108 8.29 4.68 -7.59
C SER A 108 6.80 5.06 -7.52
N GLY A 109 6.50 6.33 -7.32
CA GLY A 109 5.14 6.82 -7.19
C GLY A 109 4.40 6.25 -5.98
N PHE A 110 5.10 5.83 -4.91
CA PHE A 110 4.50 5.19 -3.74
C PHE A 110 3.26 5.94 -3.24
N PHE A 111 3.37 7.27 -3.09
CA PHE A 111 2.25 8.15 -2.79
C PHE A 111 1.73 8.82 -4.07
N SER A 112 0.70 8.25 -4.70
CA SER A 112 -0.01 8.90 -5.82
C SER A 112 -1.22 9.69 -5.27
N THR A 113 -1.22 11.01 -5.38
CA THR A 113 -2.34 11.85 -4.89
C THR A 113 -3.17 12.38 -6.06
N SER A 114 -4.49 12.18 -6.03
CA SER A 114 -5.41 12.75 -7.02
C SER A 114 -5.96 14.13 -6.62
N SER A 115 -5.92 14.50 -5.34
CA SER A 115 -6.48 15.78 -4.87
C SER A 115 -6.10 16.12 -3.42
N GLY A 116 -4.88 16.63 -3.21
CA GLY A 116 -4.49 17.14 -1.90
C GLY A 116 -2.99 17.11 -1.68
N ASN A 117 -2.34 18.25 -1.85
CA ASN A 117 -0.88 18.42 -1.70
C ASN A 117 -0.40 18.37 -0.23
N LYS A 118 -1.15 17.70 0.66
CA LYS A 118 -0.96 17.82 2.10
C LYS A 118 -0.53 16.50 2.71
N TYR A 119 0.61 16.54 3.37
CA TYR A 119 1.10 15.55 4.30
C TYR A 119 0.04 15.24 5.38
N ILE A 120 -0.19 13.95 5.60
CA ILE A 120 -1.06 13.44 6.66
C ILE A 120 -0.27 13.34 7.95
N GLU A 121 -0.76 13.98 9.01
CA GLU A 121 -0.11 13.97 10.32
C GLU A 121 0.01 12.55 10.90
N GLY A 122 1.15 12.27 11.53
CA GLY A 122 1.44 10.98 12.14
C GLY A 122 2.07 9.96 11.19
N ILE A 123 2.26 10.25 9.91
CA ILE A 123 3.03 9.36 9.02
C ILE A 123 4.53 9.64 9.20
N ASP A 124 5.22 8.73 9.89
CA ASP A 124 6.65 8.79 10.14
C ASP A 124 7.34 7.57 9.52
N LEU A 125 8.00 7.78 8.39
CA LEU A 125 8.67 6.73 7.63
C LEU A 125 10.19 6.78 7.81
N SER A 126 10.68 7.61 8.75
CA SER A 126 12.13 7.74 9.00
C SER A 126 12.78 6.45 9.49
N GLY A 127 11.98 5.52 10.03
CA GLY A 127 12.43 4.20 10.47
C GLY A 127 12.42 3.10 9.39
N TRP A 128 11.93 3.38 8.18
CA TRP A 128 11.89 2.39 7.11
C TRP A 128 13.31 2.05 6.62
N ASP A 129 13.62 0.75 6.54
CA ASP A 129 14.83 0.27 5.85
C ASP A 129 14.59 0.26 4.34
N VAL A 130 15.00 1.34 3.68
CA VAL A 130 14.92 1.50 2.22
C VAL A 130 16.26 1.21 1.52
N SER A 131 17.18 0.50 2.18
CA SER A 131 18.55 0.27 1.68
C SER A 131 18.63 -0.56 0.40
N LYS A 132 17.58 -1.32 0.04
CA LYS A 132 17.47 -2.09 -1.21
C LYS A 132 16.68 -1.41 -2.31
N VAL A 133 16.05 -0.27 -2.02
CA VAL A 133 15.25 0.46 -2.99
C VAL A 133 16.19 1.08 -4.01
N THR A 134 16.01 0.71 -5.28
CA THR A 134 16.81 1.21 -6.41
C THR A 134 16.01 2.14 -7.32
N ASN A 135 14.69 2.17 -7.16
CA ASN A 135 13.80 3.11 -7.84
C ASN A 135 12.80 3.67 -6.83
N CYS A 136 12.86 4.98 -6.61
CA CYS A 136 11.95 5.73 -5.75
C CYS A 136 11.41 6.99 -6.42
N ASN A 137 11.51 7.10 -7.74
CA ASN A 137 11.08 8.31 -8.47
C ASN A 137 9.64 8.68 -8.09
N ASP A 138 9.37 9.97 -7.91
CA ASP A 138 8.06 10.49 -7.50
C ASP A 138 7.50 9.87 -6.21
N PHE A 139 8.33 9.39 -5.28
CA PHE A 139 7.87 8.68 -4.06
C PHE A 139 6.86 9.52 -3.26
N PHE A 140 7.13 10.82 -3.12
CA PHE A 140 6.26 11.74 -2.38
C PHE A 140 5.09 12.29 -3.20
N GLY A 141 5.01 12.00 -4.50
CA GLY A 141 4.01 12.56 -5.41
C GLY A 141 3.98 14.09 -5.35
N SER A 142 2.80 14.68 -5.18
CA SER A 142 2.65 16.14 -5.04
C SER A 142 2.66 16.65 -3.59
N ILE A 143 3.05 15.83 -2.61
CA ILE A 143 3.09 16.21 -1.20
C ILE A 143 4.30 17.10 -0.95
N THR A 144 4.08 18.40 -0.73
CA THR A 144 5.15 19.40 -0.63
C THR A 144 5.55 19.77 0.80
N ASN A 145 4.72 19.45 1.80
CA ASN A 145 4.91 19.82 3.20
C ASN A 145 5.30 18.64 4.11
N TRP A 146 5.88 17.57 3.55
CA TRP A 146 6.37 16.44 4.35
C TRP A 146 7.59 16.85 5.18
N PRO A 147 7.57 16.70 6.53
CA PRO A 147 8.72 17.07 7.36
C PRO A 147 9.95 16.23 7.05
N GLU A 148 11.10 16.86 6.84
CA GLU A 148 12.34 16.16 6.46
C GLU A 148 12.72 15.04 7.44
N SER A 149 12.53 15.26 8.74
CA SER A 149 12.79 14.26 9.79
C SER A 149 11.83 13.06 9.80
N LYS A 150 10.80 13.07 8.96
CA LYS A 150 9.77 12.03 8.83
C LYS A 150 9.84 11.30 7.49
N LYS A 151 10.73 11.72 6.61
CA LYS A 151 10.94 11.08 5.30
C LYS A 151 11.80 9.81 5.45
N PRO A 152 11.58 8.79 4.61
CA PRO A 152 12.51 7.67 4.51
C PRO A 152 13.86 8.14 3.92
N ASN A 153 14.95 7.50 4.34
CA ASN A 153 16.30 7.87 3.93
C ASN A 153 16.76 7.08 2.69
N PHE A 154 16.31 7.48 1.50
CA PHE A 154 16.74 6.85 0.24
C PHE A 154 18.20 7.17 -0.07
N ILE A 155 19.01 6.12 -0.27
CA ILE A 155 20.46 6.25 -0.55
C ILE A 155 20.85 5.81 -1.97
N ASN A 156 19.99 5.08 -2.69
CA ASN A 156 20.30 4.54 -4.03
C ASN A 156 19.42 5.11 -5.16
N CYS A 157 18.56 6.08 -4.88
CA CYS A 157 17.67 6.71 -5.85
C CYS A 157 17.27 8.11 -5.37
N ASN A 158 16.75 8.93 -6.30
CA ASN A 158 16.18 10.23 -5.98
C ASN A 158 14.65 10.09 -5.83
N PRO A 159 14.05 10.48 -4.68
CA PRO A 159 12.62 10.38 -4.48
C PRO A 159 11.79 11.49 -5.14
N ASP A 160 12.47 12.55 -5.62
CA ASP A 160 11.89 13.67 -6.37
C ASP A 160 11.79 13.39 -7.87
#